data_AF-A0A5F2H818-F1
#
_entry.id   AF-A0A5F2H818-F1
#
_cell.length_a   1.000
_cell.length_b   1.000
_cell.length_c   1.000
_cell.angle_alpha   90.00
_cell.angle_beta   90.00
_cell.angle_gamma   90.00
#
_symmetry.space_group_name_H-M   'P 1'
#
loop_
_entity.id
_entity.type
_entity.pdbx_description
1 polymer ?
#
loop_
_entity_poly.entity_id
_entity_poly.type
_entity_poly.pdbx_seq_one_letter_code
_entity_poly.pdbx_strand_id
1 'polypeptide(L)'
;MGMRYNGRPFDSGDFAKDFEAAAVESIKEQLWERFSAIRHPDTGEFPTVLVLGEALDDLRLSIEGSPQLLALVKDKMSDNEQASTVFLPLQQGSPKAFLSYSFDDRELAETVARALMADGIDTWWAEWEIRSGDSLRRKIDEGLGNCTHFIVLLTPSAMQKPWVQQEMDAGLVRRISGQARFIALRYGVAARELPPLLSGMLSPELDAARLDEGVRNLVNDIHGVTRKPQLGAAPIAAVQPATGYSKVATAIAKIFVEETSDAMFSHPQKGVDELAATIEASEEDIEDALHELRDLVSVSFGRVLPKEDLFATFDKYFMDWSPEDDALRIAADLINDPSMPHDTGQVAERYGWEPRRINPALAYLMARKLIVDYKVLASQYNSIRVVKTDATRRFVKSRS
;
A
#
# COMPACT_ATOMS: atom_id res chain seq x y z
N MET A 1 -34.23 30.12 24.88
CA MET A 1 -32.97 29.35 24.81
C MET A 1 -32.64 29.22 23.33
N GLY A 2 -31.63 29.95 22.84
CA GLY A 2 -31.29 29.96 21.41
C GLY A 2 -30.55 28.70 21.01
N MET A 3 -30.89 28.13 19.85
CA MET A 3 -30.21 26.97 19.27
C MET A 3 -28.74 27.32 19.01
N ARG A 4 -27.82 26.37 19.19
CA ARG A 4 -26.37 26.56 18.98
C ARG A 4 -25.83 25.46 18.07
N TYR A 5 -24.91 25.80 17.18
CA TYR A 5 -24.23 24.89 16.25
C TYR A 5 -22.72 25.21 16.24
N ASN A 6 -21.85 24.19 16.29
CA ASN A 6 -20.39 24.33 16.42
C ASN A 6 -19.93 25.33 17.51
N GLY A 7 -20.63 25.33 18.66
CA GLY A 7 -20.31 26.20 19.81
C GLY A 7 -20.73 27.67 19.67
N ARG A 8 -21.29 28.09 18.53
CA ARG A 8 -21.79 29.44 18.24
C ARG A 8 -23.33 29.49 18.25
N PRO A 9 -23.96 30.67 18.46
CA PRO A 9 -25.40 30.84 18.23
C PRO A 9 -25.75 30.40 16.80
N PHE A 10 -26.81 29.61 16.65
CA PHE A 10 -27.22 29.07 15.36
C PHE A 10 -27.61 30.21 14.40
N ASP A 11 -26.91 30.27 13.27
CA ASP A 11 -27.22 31.10 12.13
C ASP A 11 -27.45 30.20 10.92
N SER A 12 -28.57 30.41 10.21
CA SER A 12 -28.95 29.56 9.08
C SER A 12 -28.04 29.70 7.87
N GLY A 13 -27.36 30.85 7.71
CA GLY A 13 -26.39 31.07 6.64
C GLY A 13 -25.06 30.38 6.90
N ASP A 14 -24.55 30.47 8.12
CA ASP A 14 -23.30 29.79 8.52
C ASP A 14 -23.48 28.26 8.50
N PHE A 15 -24.61 27.74 8.98
CA PHE A 15 -24.92 26.32 8.93
C PHE A 15 -24.98 25.79 7.47
N ALA A 16 -25.61 26.54 6.57
CA ALA A 16 -25.70 26.17 5.16
C ALA A 16 -24.32 26.11 4.49
N LYS A 17 -23.44 27.09 4.78
CA LYS A 17 -22.07 27.11 4.27
C LYS A 17 -21.21 25.98 4.81
N ASP A 18 -21.29 25.71 6.11
CA ASP A 18 -20.54 24.60 6.73
C ASP A 18 -20.98 23.24 6.15
N PHE A 19 -22.28 23.08 5.92
CA PHE A 19 -22.84 21.88 5.28
C PHE A 19 -22.38 21.73 3.83
N GLU A 20 -22.41 22.81 3.05
CA GLU A 20 -21.95 22.82 1.66
C GLU A 20 -20.45 22.50 1.55
N ALA A 21 -19.61 23.10 2.41
CA ALA A 21 -18.19 22.80 2.47
C ALA A 21 -17.91 21.33 2.83
N ALA A 22 -18.63 20.78 3.82
CA ALA A 22 -18.51 19.37 4.19
C ALA A 22 -18.96 18.43 3.05
N ALA A 23 -20.01 18.81 2.31
CA ALA A 23 -20.47 18.06 1.15
C ALA A 23 -19.44 18.09 0.00
N VAL A 24 -18.83 19.24 -0.28
CA VAL A 24 -17.77 19.40 -1.29
C VAL A 24 -16.57 18.51 -0.96
N GLU A 25 -16.08 18.55 0.29
CA GLU A 25 -14.94 17.72 0.70
C GLU A 25 -15.25 16.23 0.64
N SER A 26 -16.45 15.81 1.08
CA SER A 26 -16.88 14.41 0.96
C SER A 26 -16.93 13.93 -0.48
N ILE A 27 -17.38 14.78 -1.41
CA ILE A 27 -17.43 14.44 -2.84
C ILE A 27 -16.02 14.38 -3.46
N LYS A 28 -15.12 15.28 -3.07
CA LYS A 28 -13.71 15.23 -3.51
C LYS A 28 -13.05 13.93 -3.09
N GLU A 29 -13.24 13.52 -1.85
CA GLU A 29 -12.68 12.28 -1.32
C GLU A 29 -13.23 11.05 -2.06
N GLN A 30 -14.55 11.00 -2.29
CA GLN A 30 -15.18 9.92 -3.08
C GLN A 30 -14.66 9.85 -4.52
N LEU A 31 -14.53 10.99 -5.20
CA LEU A 31 -14.00 11.04 -6.57
C LEU A 31 -12.53 10.62 -6.60
N TRP A 32 -11.74 11.08 -5.64
CA TRP A 32 -10.34 10.71 -5.52
C TRP A 32 -10.18 9.20 -5.27
N GLU A 33 -10.87 8.62 -4.28
CA GLU A 33 -10.81 7.19 -3.96
C GLU A 33 -11.22 6.33 -5.17
N ARG A 34 -12.31 6.70 -5.83
CA ARG A 34 -12.86 5.92 -6.95
C ARG A 34 -11.86 5.77 -8.10
N PHE A 35 -11.19 6.86 -8.48
CA PHE A 35 -10.29 6.84 -9.64
C PHE A 35 -8.86 6.46 -9.28
N SER A 36 -8.37 6.80 -8.07
CA SER A 36 -7.02 6.42 -7.62
C SER A 36 -6.89 4.92 -7.37
N ALA A 37 -7.99 4.23 -7.06
CA ALA A 37 -8.01 2.77 -6.89
C ALA A 37 -7.94 1.98 -8.22
N ILE A 38 -8.07 2.65 -9.37
CA ILE A 38 -7.99 1.99 -10.68
C ILE A 38 -6.55 1.54 -10.92
N ARG A 39 -6.38 0.26 -11.22
CA ARG A 39 -5.07 -0.35 -11.49
C ARG A 39 -5.02 -0.93 -12.90
N HIS A 40 -3.97 -0.63 -13.66
CA HIS A 40 -3.75 -1.28 -14.94
C HIS A 40 -3.47 -2.78 -14.70
N PRO A 41 -4.19 -3.72 -15.36
CA PRO A 41 -4.08 -5.14 -15.07
C PRO A 41 -2.68 -5.71 -15.34
N ASP A 42 -2.04 -5.29 -16.43
CA ASP A 42 -0.73 -5.82 -16.82
C ASP A 42 0.46 -5.11 -16.14
N THR A 43 0.48 -3.77 -16.14
CA THR A 43 1.61 -2.98 -15.61
C THR A 43 1.53 -2.76 -14.09
N GLY A 44 0.34 -2.94 -13.49
CA GLY A 44 0.10 -2.65 -12.08
C GLY A 44 0.11 -1.16 -11.71
N GLU A 45 0.18 -0.27 -12.71
CA GLU A 45 0.21 1.19 -12.57
C GLU A 45 -1.10 1.75 -11.98
N PHE A 46 -0.98 2.76 -11.12
CA PHE A 46 -2.10 3.53 -10.58
C PHE A 46 -2.06 4.96 -11.13
N PRO A 47 -3.23 5.59 -11.38
CA PRO A 47 -3.26 6.95 -11.86
C PRO A 47 -3.01 7.93 -10.70
N THR A 48 -2.35 9.04 -11.00
CA THR A 48 -2.29 10.18 -10.07
C THR A 48 -3.56 11.00 -10.27
N VAL A 49 -4.38 11.11 -9.23
CA VAL A 49 -5.66 11.82 -9.27
C VAL A 49 -5.58 13.06 -8.40
N LEU A 50 -5.95 14.20 -8.96
CA LEU A 50 -6.11 15.48 -8.27
C LEU A 50 -7.53 15.99 -8.50
N VAL A 51 -8.24 16.31 -7.43
CA VAL A 51 -9.58 16.91 -7.48
C VAL A 51 -9.46 18.37 -7.02
N LEU A 52 -9.89 19.30 -7.87
CA LEU A 52 -9.80 20.75 -7.68
C LEU A 52 -11.20 21.37 -7.62
N GLY A 53 -11.34 22.51 -6.95
CA GLY A 53 -12.59 23.28 -6.84
C GLY A 53 -12.97 23.58 -5.38
N GLU A 54 -13.73 24.65 -5.16
CA GLU A 54 -14.19 25.07 -3.82
C GLU A 54 -15.72 24.97 -3.65
N ALA A 55 -16.45 24.71 -4.74
CA ALA A 55 -17.90 24.55 -4.79
C ALA A 55 -18.27 23.41 -5.74
N LEU A 56 -19.50 22.89 -5.63
CA LEU A 56 -19.97 21.73 -6.41
C LEU A 56 -19.97 21.97 -7.92
N ASP A 57 -20.21 23.19 -8.36
CA ASP A 57 -20.28 23.60 -9.76
C ASP A 57 -18.90 23.92 -10.39
N ASP A 58 -17.82 23.94 -9.59
CA ASP A 58 -16.43 24.15 -10.04
C ASP A 58 -15.51 22.94 -9.78
N LEU A 59 -16.07 21.78 -9.46
CA LEU A 59 -15.28 20.56 -9.30
C LEU A 59 -14.68 20.11 -10.65
N ARG A 60 -13.36 19.95 -10.67
CA ARG A 60 -12.59 19.46 -11.84
C ARG A 60 -11.64 18.36 -11.42
N LEU A 61 -11.47 17.36 -12.27
CA LEU A 61 -10.49 16.29 -12.06
C LEU A 61 -9.29 16.49 -12.99
N SER A 62 -8.10 16.19 -12.48
CA SER A 62 -6.88 16.00 -13.27
C SER A 62 -6.36 14.61 -13.01
N ILE A 63 -6.16 13.83 -14.07
CA ILE A 63 -5.72 12.44 -13.99
C ILE A 63 -4.49 12.22 -14.87
N GLU A 64 -3.42 11.73 -14.25
CA GLU A 64 -2.16 11.42 -14.90
C GLU A 64 -1.90 9.91 -14.92
N GLY A 65 -1.33 9.41 -16.01
CA GLY A 65 -1.03 7.98 -16.19
C GLY A 65 -0.59 7.65 -17.62
N SER A 66 -0.13 6.43 -17.86
CA SER A 66 0.17 5.95 -19.20
C SER A 66 -1.05 6.04 -20.13
N PRO A 67 -0.87 6.18 -21.46
CA PRO A 67 -2.00 6.23 -22.40
C PRO A 67 -2.98 5.06 -22.27
N GLN A 68 -2.47 3.86 -21.97
CA GLN A 68 -3.26 2.64 -21.77
C GLN A 68 -4.08 2.71 -20.48
N LEU A 69 -3.47 3.18 -19.38
CA LEU A 69 -4.18 3.37 -18.12
C LEU A 69 -5.25 4.46 -18.23
N LEU A 70 -4.94 5.58 -18.89
CA LEU A 70 -5.90 6.67 -19.09
C LEU A 70 -7.10 6.23 -19.95
N ALA A 71 -6.89 5.35 -20.93
CA ALA A 71 -7.99 4.76 -21.69
C ALA A 71 -8.92 3.91 -20.80
N LEU A 72 -8.34 3.12 -19.89
CA LEU A 72 -9.09 2.29 -18.94
C LEU A 72 -9.82 3.13 -17.87
N VAL A 73 -9.23 4.25 -17.43
CA VAL A 73 -9.89 5.19 -16.53
C VAL A 73 -11.07 5.87 -17.23
N LYS A 74 -10.92 6.29 -18.49
CA LYS A 74 -12.00 6.89 -19.29
C LYS A 74 -13.19 5.94 -19.46
N ASP A 75 -12.94 4.65 -19.70
CA ASP A 75 -14.00 3.64 -19.84
C ASP A 75 -14.83 3.46 -18.55
N LYS A 76 -14.26 3.81 -17.39
CA LYS A 76 -14.93 3.78 -16.07
C LYS A 76 -15.57 5.11 -15.66
N MET A 77 -15.61 6.09 -16.56
CA MET A 77 -16.22 7.40 -16.35
C MET A 77 -17.43 7.62 -17.23
N SER A 78 -18.43 8.33 -16.70
CA SER A 78 -19.52 8.87 -17.52
C SER A 78 -19.06 10.03 -18.40
N ASP A 79 -19.78 10.31 -19.49
CA ASP A 79 -19.45 11.39 -20.43
C ASP A 79 -19.31 12.76 -19.75
N ASN A 80 -20.16 13.04 -18.75
CA ASN A 80 -20.11 14.29 -17.98
C ASN A 80 -18.85 14.38 -17.12
N GLU A 81 -18.42 13.27 -16.51
CA GLU A 81 -17.18 13.22 -15.73
C GLU A 81 -15.96 13.39 -16.63
N GLN A 82 -15.96 12.77 -17.82
CA GLN A 82 -14.90 12.94 -18.80
C GLN A 82 -14.80 14.39 -19.28
N ALA A 83 -15.93 15.07 -19.51
CA ALA A 83 -15.97 16.47 -19.93
C ALA A 83 -15.37 17.44 -18.88
N SER A 84 -15.46 17.09 -17.60
CA SER A 84 -14.90 17.86 -16.48
C SER A 84 -13.53 17.34 -16.00
N THR A 85 -12.91 16.41 -16.74
CA THR A 85 -11.62 15.80 -16.41
C THR A 85 -10.53 16.16 -17.42
N VAL A 86 -9.40 16.64 -16.92
CA VAL A 86 -8.16 16.81 -17.70
C VAL A 86 -7.34 15.52 -17.62
N PHE A 87 -7.03 14.93 -18.77
CA PHE A 87 -6.20 13.72 -18.85
C PHE A 87 -4.79 14.07 -19.32
N LEU A 88 -3.79 13.73 -18.50
CA LEU A 88 -2.38 14.04 -18.72
C LEU A 88 -1.61 12.74 -18.99
N PRO A 89 -1.38 12.35 -20.26
CA PRO A 89 -0.62 11.15 -20.56
C PRO A 89 0.84 11.30 -20.11
N LEU A 90 1.30 10.36 -19.29
CA LEU A 90 2.73 10.14 -19.08
C LEU A 90 3.32 9.68 -20.41
N GLN A 91 4.02 10.57 -21.12
CA GLN A 91 4.69 10.21 -22.37
C GLN A 91 5.85 9.25 -22.08
N GLN A 92 5.64 7.95 -22.29
CA GLN A 92 6.72 7.05 -22.67
C GLN A 92 6.85 7.05 -24.20
N GLY A 93 7.53 8.07 -24.72
CA GLY A 93 8.33 7.86 -25.92
C GLY A 93 9.61 7.13 -25.54
N SER A 94 10.29 6.49 -26.50
CA SER A 94 11.68 6.07 -26.31
C SER A 94 12.47 7.25 -25.73
N PRO A 95 13.23 7.08 -24.63
CA PRO A 95 13.99 8.17 -24.04
C PRO A 95 14.83 8.85 -25.13
N LYS A 96 14.72 10.17 -25.24
CA LYS A 96 15.53 10.97 -26.17
C LYS A 96 16.75 11.48 -25.44
N ALA A 97 17.94 11.06 -25.85
CA ALA A 97 19.20 11.46 -25.23
C ALA A 97 19.97 12.40 -26.14
N PHE A 98 20.28 13.60 -25.67
CA PHE A 98 21.24 14.48 -26.34
C PHE A 98 22.64 14.18 -25.82
N LEU A 99 23.56 13.74 -26.69
CA LEU A 99 24.93 13.44 -26.31
C LEU A 99 25.89 14.58 -26.68
N SER A 100 26.32 15.33 -25.67
CA SER A 100 27.34 16.38 -25.78
C SER A 100 28.73 15.82 -25.49
N TYR A 101 29.69 16.10 -26.36
CA TYR A 101 31.07 15.60 -26.27
C TYR A 101 32.08 16.60 -26.86
N SER A 102 33.36 16.50 -26.46
CA SER A 102 34.44 17.21 -27.14
C SER A 102 34.81 16.48 -28.43
N PHE A 103 35.21 17.19 -29.49
CA PHE A 103 35.68 16.56 -30.73
C PHE A 103 36.80 15.55 -30.50
N ASP A 104 37.67 15.80 -29.52
CA ASP A 104 38.78 14.92 -29.13
C ASP A 104 38.29 13.55 -28.56
N ASP A 105 37.03 13.46 -28.11
CA ASP A 105 36.44 12.28 -27.49
C ASP A 105 35.45 11.55 -28.43
N ARG A 106 35.52 11.82 -29.74
CA ARG A 106 34.54 11.34 -30.74
C ARG A 106 34.37 9.81 -30.76
N GLU A 107 35.45 9.04 -30.65
CA GLU A 107 35.38 7.57 -30.70
C GLU A 107 34.62 6.99 -29.50
N LEU A 108 34.84 7.55 -28.30
CA LEU A 108 34.12 7.17 -27.09
C LEU A 108 32.65 7.60 -27.19
N ALA A 109 32.38 8.81 -27.68
CA ALA A 109 31.03 9.30 -27.90
C ALA A 109 30.25 8.44 -28.91
N GLU A 110 30.88 7.99 -30.00
CA GLU A 110 30.26 7.06 -30.95
C GLU A 110 29.89 5.73 -30.28
N THR A 111 30.78 5.18 -29.45
CA THR A 111 30.54 3.92 -28.74
C THR A 111 29.32 4.03 -27.82
N VAL A 112 29.25 5.11 -27.03
CA VAL A 112 28.11 5.39 -26.15
C VAL A 112 26.83 5.61 -26.97
N ALA A 113 26.87 6.45 -28.01
CA ALA A 113 25.68 6.76 -28.82
C ALA A 113 25.09 5.52 -29.49
N ARG A 114 25.94 4.64 -30.05
CA ARG A 114 25.49 3.39 -30.68
C ARG A 114 24.85 2.43 -29.67
N ALA A 115 25.41 2.32 -28.48
CA ALA A 115 24.85 1.47 -27.43
C ALA A 115 23.49 2.00 -26.95
N LEU A 116 23.38 3.31 -26.69
CA LEU A 116 22.10 3.93 -26.34
C LEU A 116 21.04 3.68 -27.43
N MET A 117 21.38 3.87 -28.70
CA MET A 117 20.48 3.57 -29.83
C MET A 117 20.07 2.10 -29.89
N ALA A 118 21.01 1.17 -29.67
CA ALA A 118 20.74 -0.26 -29.69
C ALA A 118 19.76 -0.69 -28.58
N ASP A 119 19.78 0.00 -27.45
CA ASP A 119 18.92 -0.25 -26.29
C ASP A 119 17.66 0.65 -26.24
N GLY A 120 17.24 1.18 -27.39
CA GLY A 120 15.95 1.87 -27.54
C GLY A 120 15.91 3.30 -26.99
N ILE A 121 17.07 3.96 -26.88
CA ILE A 121 17.20 5.37 -26.51
C ILE A 121 17.53 6.16 -27.78
N ASP A 122 16.59 6.99 -28.23
CA ASP A 122 16.72 7.84 -29.43
C ASP A 122 17.78 8.92 -29.18
N THR A 123 18.98 8.69 -29.68
CA THR A 123 20.17 9.47 -29.31
C THR A 123 20.51 10.50 -30.38
N TRP A 124 20.38 11.77 -30.01
CA TRP A 124 20.89 12.89 -30.80
C TRP A 124 22.42 12.94 -30.65
N TRP A 125 23.13 12.54 -31.71
CA TRP A 125 24.58 12.66 -31.83
C TRP A 125 24.92 13.55 -33.02
N ALA A 126 25.78 14.55 -32.80
CA ALA A 126 26.03 15.62 -33.78
C ALA A 126 26.43 15.10 -35.18
N GLU A 127 27.23 14.04 -35.27
CA GLU A 127 27.67 13.43 -36.54
C GLU A 127 26.52 12.75 -37.32
N TRP A 128 25.43 12.34 -36.66
CA TRP A 128 24.23 11.80 -37.32
C TRP A 128 23.24 12.90 -37.71
N GLU A 129 23.18 13.96 -36.91
CA GLU A 129 22.08 14.92 -36.93
C GLU A 129 22.37 16.21 -37.70
N ILE A 130 23.65 16.56 -37.90
CA ILE A 130 24.09 17.78 -38.58
C ILE A 130 24.65 17.43 -39.96
N ARG A 131 24.10 18.04 -41.01
CA ARG A 131 24.54 17.86 -42.40
C ARG A 131 25.18 19.12 -42.96
N SER A 132 25.94 18.97 -44.04
CA SER A 132 26.53 20.11 -44.75
C SER A 132 25.44 21.10 -45.20
N GLY A 133 25.59 22.37 -44.80
CA GLY A 133 24.61 23.44 -45.07
C GLY A 133 23.66 23.74 -43.92
N ASP A 134 23.63 22.91 -42.87
CA ASP A 134 22.81 23.18 -41.69
C ASP A 134 23.39 24.32 -40.83
N SER A 135 22.50 25.07 -40.18
CA SER A 135 22.89 25.98 -39.10
C SER A 135 23.15 25.17 -37.84
N LEU A 136 24.42 25.03 -37.44
CA LEU A 136 24.82 24.31 -36.22
C LEU A 136 24.01 24.75 -35.01
N ARG A 137 23.87 26.07 -34.81
CA ARG A 137 23.14 26.64 -33.68
C ARG A 137 21.68 26.17 -33.64
N ARG A 138 20.99 26.25 -34.78
CA ARG A 138 19.57 25.86 -34.87
C ARG A 138 19.38 24.36 -34.61
N LYS A 139 20.25 23.52 -35.19
CA LYS A 139 20.21 22.06 -34.97
C LYS A 139 20.45 21.68 -33.51
N ILE A 140 21.38 22.34 -32.84
CA ILE A 140 21.63 22.15 -31.41
C ILE A 140 20.41 22.55 -30.58
N ASP A 141 19.82 23.72 -30.86
CA ASP A 141 18.61 24.18 -30.15
C ASP A 141 17.42 23.22 -30.36
N GLU A 142 17.24 22.68 -31.57
CA GLU A 142 16.22 21.67 -31.90
C GLU A 142 16.45 20.35 -31.15
N GLY A 143 17.69 19.88 -31.08
CA GLY A 143 18.06 18.66 -30.34
C GLY A 143 17.85 18.83 -28.83
N LEU A 144 18.26 19.96 -28.26
CA LEU A 144 18.09 20.28 -26.85
C LEU A 144 16.61 20.39 -26.46
N GLY A 145 15.78 21.04 -27.28
CA GLY A 145 14.35 21.24 -26.99
C GLY A 145 13.51 19.96 -27.01
N ASN A 146 14.00 18.89 -27.64
CA ASN A 146 13.27 17.63 -27.81
C ASN A 146 13.85 16.47 -26.99
N CYS A 147 14.89 16.69 -26.19
CA CYS A 147 15.52 15.63 -25.41
C CYS A 147 14.84 15.44 -24.05
N THR A 148 14.80 14.20 -23.57
CA THR A 148 14.39 13.84 -22.20
C THR A 148 15.60 13.75 -21.27
N HIS A 149 16.77 13.47 -21.83
CA HIS A 149 18.03 13.31 -21.12
C HIS A 149 19.11 14.12 -21.85
N PHE A 150 19.87 14.90 -21.10
CA PHE A 150 21.03 15.62 -21.61
C PHE A 150 22.28 15.03 -20.99
N ILE A 151 23.08 14.34 -21.80
CA ILE A 151 24.27 13.62 -21.39
C ILE A 151 25.49 14.41 -21.83
N VAL A 152 26.37 14.76 -20.89
CA VAL A 152 27.66 15.38 -21.18
C VAL A 152 28.76 14.40 -20.87
N LEU A 153 29.56 14.06 -21.89
CA LEU A 153 30.76 13.26 -21.74
C LEU A 153 31.91 14.12 -21.21
N LEU A 154 32.35 13.83 -19.99
CA LEU A 154 33.41 14.54 -19.28
C LEU A 154 34.67 13.66 -19.22
N THR A 155 35.63 14.00 -20.07
CA THR A 155 36.97 13.41 -20.13
C THR A 155 38.01 14.43 -19.65
N PRO A 156 39.27 14.03 -19.38
CA PRO A 156 40.34 14.99 -19.08
C PRO A 156 40.52 16.07 -20.15
N SER A 157 40.24 15.75 -21.42
CA SER A 157 40.34 16.70 -22.54
C SER A 157 39.18 17.70 -22.52
N ALA A 158 37.96 17.23 -22.25
CA ALA A 158 36.76 18.06 -22.14
C ALA A 158 36.83 19.03 -20.96
N MET A 159 37.39 18.60 -19.82
CA MET A 159 37.57 19.41 -18.61
C MET A 159 38.46 20.64 -18.81
N GLN A 160 39.30 20.66 -19.85
CA GLN A 160 40.14 21.80 -20.19
C GLN A 160 39.45 22.83 -21.08
N LYS A 161 38.24 22.55 -21.60
CA LYS A 161 37.54 23.46 -22.51
C LYS A 161 36.94 24.64 -21.73
N PRO A 162 36.99 25.87 -22.27
CA PRO A 162 36.48 27.06 -21.58
C PRO A 162 35.02 26.95 -21.14
N TRP A 163 34.17 26.30 -21.93
CA TRP A 163 32.74 26.17 -21.62
C TRP A 163 32.45 25.24 -20.41
N VAL A 164 33.33 24.27 -20.13
CA VAL A 164 33.25 23.41 -18.94
C VAL A 164 33.76 24.15 -17.71
N GLN A 165 34.84 24.93 -17.87
CA GLN A 165 35.46 25.70 -16.78
C GLN A 165 34.68 26.95 -16.38
N GLN A 166 33.94 27.58 -17.31
CA GLN A 166 33.07 28.73 -17.05
C GLN A 166 31.72 28.32 -16.42
N GLU A 167 31.71 27.21 -15.67
CA GLU A 167 30.55 26.63 -15.01
C GLU A 167 29.37 26.39 -15.97
N MET A 168 29.64 25.72 -17.09
CA MET A 168 28.64 25.05 -17.92
C MET A 168 27.41 25.91 -18.17
N ASP A 169 27.59 27.20 -18.47
CA ASP A 169 26.54 28.22 -18.60
C ASP A 169 25.36 27.94 -17.66
N ALA A 170 25.44 28.32 -16.38
CA ALA A 170 24.42 28.00 -15.37
C ALA A 170 22.95 28.24 -15.83
N GLY A 171 22.73 29.10 -16.83
CA GLY A 171 21.48 29.23 -17.57
C GLY A 171 21.08 28.01 -18.40
N LEU A 172 21.99 27.37 -19.14
CA LEU A 172 21.78 26.11 -19.86
C LEU A 172 21.43 24.97 -18.90
N VAL A 173 22.16 24.81 -17.80
CA VAL A 173 21.84 23.78 -16.78
C VAL A 173 20.48 24.02 -16.16
N ARG A 174 20.17 25.27 -15.77
CA ARG A 174 18.83 25.60 -15.23
C ARG A 174 17.71 25.41 -16.24
N ARG A 175 17.95 25.75 -17.52
CA ARG A 175 16.99 25.53 -18.62
C ARG A 175 16.75 24.03 -18.85
N ILE A 176 17.82 23.23 -18.82
CA ILE A 176 17.76 21.78 -19.03
C ILE A 176 17.12 21.09 -17.82
N SER A 177 17.50 21.40 -16.58
CA SER A 177 16.99 20.71 -15.39
C SER A 177 15.47 20.85 -15.17
N GLY A 178 14.80 21.80 -15.84
CA GLY A 178 13.33 21.91 -15.86
C GLY A 178 12.64 21.18 -17.02
N GLN A 179 13.39 20.66 -17.99
CA GLN A 179 12.88 20.07 -19.25
C GLN A 179 13.43 18.66 -19.54
N ALA A 180 14.64 18.35 -19.09
CA ALA A 180 15.36 17.10 -19.33
C ALA A 180 16.27 16.75 -18.14
N ARG A 181 16.52 15.46 -17.94
CA ARG A 181 17.42 14.98 -16.89
C ARG A 181 18.88 15.19 -17.32
N PHE A 182 19.62 15.98 -16.57
CA PHE A 182 21.04 16.22 -16.81
C PHE A 182 21.89 15.06 -16.25
N ILE A 183 22.80 14.51 -17.06
CA ILE A 183 23.74 13.43 -16.69
C ILE A 183 25.18 13.83 -17.04
N ALA A 184 26.03 14.02 -16.02
CA ALA A 184 27.47 14.15 -16.18
C ALA A 184 28.12 12.75 -16.26
N LEU A 185 28.43 12.31 -17.48
CA LEU A 185 29.04 11.00 -17.73
C LEU A 185 30.56 11.12 -17.74
N ARG A 186 31.22 10.64 -16.69
CA ARG A 186 32.67 10.75 -16.52
C ARG A 186 33.40 9.62 -17.23
N TYR A 187 34.57 9.90 -17.80
CA TYR A 187 35.52 8.89 -18.26
C TYR A 187 36.94 9.34 -17.91
N GLY A 188 37.60 8.64 -16.98
CA GLY A 188 38.95 9.00 -16.53
C GLY A 188 39.06 10.31 -15.75
N VAL A 189 37.94 10.81 -15.20
CA VAL A 189 37.88 12.04 -14.38
C VAL A 189 37.26 11.69 -13.04
N ALA A 190 37.89 12.05 -11.91
CA ALA A 190 37.32 11.77 -10.60
C ALA A 190 36.15 12.72 -10.27
N ALA A 191 35.14 12.25 -9.53
CA ALA A 191 33.97 13.07 -9.15
C ALA A 191 34.35 14.38 -8.41
N ARG A 192 35.44 14.36 -7.62
CA ARG A 192 35.96 15.54 -6.90
C ARG A 192 36.57 16.62 -7.81
N GLU A 193 36.91 16.27 -9.05
CA GLU A 193 37.48 17.19 -10.04
C GLU A 193 36.38 17.89 -10.84
N LEU A 194 35.12 17.52 -10.64
CA LEU A 194 33.99 18.19 -11.26
C LEU A 194 33.77 19.59 -10.66
N PRO A 195 33.26 20.55 -11.46
CA PRO A 195 32.88 21.86 -10.98
C PRO A 195 31.83 21.77 -9.85
N PRO A 196 31.72 22.78 -8.96
CA PRO A 196 30.82 22.75 -7.80
C PRO A 196 29.34 22.47 -8.13
N LEU A 197 28.85 22.94 -9.29
CA LEU A 197 27.47 22.68 -9.73
C LEU A 197 27.20 21.20 -10.07
N LEU A 198 28.25 20.43 -10.38
CA LEU A 198 28.17 19.02 -10.74
C LEU A 198 28.58 18.08 -9.61
N SER A 199 29.38 18.55 -8.66
CA SER A 199 29.90 17.71 -7.56
C SER A 199 28.81 17.21 -6.60
N GLY A 200 27.67 17.90 -6.51
CA GLY A 200 26.49 17.49 -5.75
C GLY A 200 25.56 16.51 -6.48
N MET A 201 25.82 16.21 -7.77
CA MET A 201 25.01 15.31 -8.59
C MET A 201 25.67 13.93 -8.69
N LEU A 202 24.84 12.87 -8.71
CA LEU A 202 25.35 11.54 -9.04
C LEU A 202 25.85 11.54 -10.50
N SER A 203 27.16 11.35 -10.66
CA SER A 203 27.85 11.41 -11.95
C SER A 203 28.45 10.04 -12.28
N PRO A 204 27.78 9.23 -13.13
CA PRO A 204 28.25 7.90 -13.51
C PRO A 204 29.65 7.95 -14.13
N GLU A 205 30.42 6.88 -13.95
CA GLU A 205 31.76 6.74 -14.53
C GLU A 205 31.83 5.55 -15.46
N LEU A 206 32.37 5.80 -16.65
CA LEU A 206 32.77 4.78 -17.59
C LEU A 206 34.24 4.44 -17.34
N ASP A 207 34.46 3.21 -16.90
CA ASP A 207 35.78 2.61 -16.72
C ASP A 207 36.21 1.93 -18.03
N ALA A 208 37.41 2.23 -18.52
CA ALA A 208 37.95 1.64 -19.74
C ALA A 208 37.97 0.09 -19.69
N ALA A 209 38.21 -0.50 -18.52
CA ALA A 209 38.24 -1.96 -18.35
C ALA A 209 36.83 -2.58 -18.31
N ARG A 210 35.79 -1.78 -18.07
CA ARG A 210 34.40 -2.22 -17.86
C ARG A 210 33.40 -1.35 -18.61
N LEU A 211 33.77 -0.92 -19.81
CA LEU A 211 33.00 0.07 -20.58
C LEU A 211 31.58 -0.44 -20.85
N ASP A 212 31.43 -1.69 -21.29
CA ASP A 212 30.12 -2.29 -21.58
C ASP A 212 29.19 -2.33 -20.36
N GLU A 213 29.73 -2.61 -19.17
CA GLU A 213 28.96 -2.62 -17.92
C GLU A 213 28.54 -1.19 -17.54
N GLY A 214 29.46 -0.22 -17.64
CA GLY A 214 29.17 1.18 -17.38
C GLY A 214 28.08 1.74 -18.30
N VAL A 215 28.14 1.40 -19.59
CA VAL A 215 27.14 1.82 -20.58
C VAL A 215 25.80 1.13 -20.31
N ARG A 216 25.77 -0.17 -20.00
CA ARG A 216 24.52 -0.87 -19.62
C ARG A 216 23.88 -0.27 -18.37
N ASN A 217 24.69 0.11 -17.39
CA ASN A 217 24.20 0.79 -16.19
C ASN A 217 23.59 2.16 -16.52
N LEU A 218 24.20 2.93 -17.42
CA LEU A 218 23.65 4.19 -17.91
C LEU A 218 22.30 3.98 -18.64
N VAL A 219 22.20 2.96 -19.50
CA VAL A 219 20.95 2.58 -20.17
C VAL A 219 19.86 2.26 -19.15
N ASN A 220 20.16 1.42 -18.15
CA ASN A 220 19.23 1.09 -17.08
C ASN A 220 18.76 2.34 -16.31
N ASP A 221 19.67 3.27 -16.03
CA ASP A 221 19.37 4.51 -15.31
C ASP A 221 18.48 5.45 -16.13
N ILE A 222 18.65 5.50 -17.46
CA ILE A 222 17.81 6.27 -18.39
C ILE A 222 16.41 5.67 -18.52
N HIS A 223 16.29 4.33 -18.55
CA HIS A 223 15.01 3.62 -18.55
C HIS A 223 14.33 3.56 -17.17
N GLY A 224 14.99 4.03 -16.11
CA GLY A 224 14.45 4.01 -14.74
C GLY A 224 14.39 2.61 -14.10
N VAL A 225 15.17 1.65 -14.60
CA VAL A 225 15.25 0.30 -14.04
C VAL A 225 15.86 0.36 -12.64
N THR A 226 15.04 0.08 -11.63
CA THR A 226 15.48 0.17 -10.23
C THR A 226 16.44 -0.96 -9.88
N ARG A 227 17.52 -0.60 -9.16
CA ARG A 227 18.44 -1.56 -8.53
C ARG A 227 18.01 -1.90 -7.10
N LYS A 228 16.87 -1.35 -6.64
CA LYS A 228 16.34 -1.60 -5.30
C LYS A 228 15.91 -3.08 -5.21
N PRO A 229 16.41 -3.85 -4.23
CA PRO A 229 15.97 -5.23 -4.05
C PRO A 229 14.47 -5.28 -3.74
N GLN A 230 13.83 -6.42 -4.02
CA GLN A 230 12.43 -6.64 -3.68
C GLN A 230 12.24 -6.52 -2.17
N LEU A 231 11.18 -5.82 -1.78
CA LEU A 231 10.81 -5.67 -0.37
C LEU A 231 10.27 -7.02 0.14
N GLY A 232 10.79 -7.49 1.27
CA GLY A 232 10.30 -8.71 1.93
C GLY A 232 8.88 -8.57 2.49
N ALA A 233 8.29 -9.69 2.93
CA ALA A 233 6.98 -9.69 3.59
C ALA A 233 7.03 -8.96 4.95
N ALA A 234 5.95 -8.26 5.30
CA ALA A 234 5.82 -7.61 6.61
C ALA A 234 5.55 -8.66 7.72
N PRO A 235 6.05 -8.43 8.95
CA PRO A 235 5.82 -9.36 10.07
C PRO A 235 4.34 -9.46 10.44
N ILE A 236 3.90 -10.63 10.93
CA ILE A 236 2.50 -10.99 11.21
C ILE A 236 1.83 -9.97 12.15
N ALA A 237 2.56 -9.41 13.11
CA ALA A 237 2.05 -8.38 14.02
C ALA A 237 1.65 -7.07 13.31
N ALA A 238 2.23 -6.75 12.15
CA ALA A 238 1.96 -5.49 11.46
C ALA A 238 0.60 -5.44 10.75
N VAL A 239 0.03 -6.61 10.40
CA VAL A 239 -1.19 -6.77 9.58
C VAL A 239 -2.30 -7.45 10.39
N GLN A 240 -2.73 -6.81 11.47
CA GLN A 240 -3.80 -7.32 12.33
C GLN A 240 -5.04 -6.42 12.28
N PRO A 241 -6.26 -6.98 12.35
CA PRO A 241 -7.49 -6.20 12.42
C PRO A 241 -7.56 -5.40 13.73
N ALA A 242 -8.33 -4.30 13.73
CA ALA A 242 -8.56 -3.52 14.94
C ALA A 242 -9.51 -4.25 15.89
N THR A 243 -8.96 -4.96 16.88
CA THR A 243 -9.73 -5.79 17.82
C THR A 243 -10.01 -5.12 19.16
N GLY A 244 -9.36 -3.98 19.44
CA GLY A 244 -9.35 -3.33 20.76
C GLY A 244 -8.19 -3.78 21.66
N TYR A 245 -7.35 -4.72 21.21
CA TYR A 245 -6.13 -5.17 21.86
C TYR A 245 -4.89 -4.72 21.08
N SER A 246 -3.70 -4.80 21.70
CA SER A 246 -2.45 -4.54 20.98
C SER A 246 -2.25 -5.48 19.78
N LYS A 247 -1.35 -5.09 18.87
CA LYS A 247 -1.01 -5.88 17.68
C LYS A 247 -0.45 -7.26 18.04
N VAL A 248 0.37 -7.33 19.08
CA VAL A 248 0.98 -8.57 19.58
C VAL A 248 -0.10 -9.44 20.23
N ALA A 249 -0.95 -8.88 21.10
CA ALA A 249 -2.08 -9.62 21.68
C ALA A 249 -3.04 -10.16 20.61
N THR A 250 -3.32 -9.36 19.58
CA THR A 250 -4.16 -9.78 18.45
C THR A 250 -3.50 -10.92 17.65
N ALA A 251 -2.18 -10.86 17.45
CA ALA A 251 -1.44 -11.93 16.79
C ALA A 251 -1.43 -13.23 17.62
N ILE A 252 -1.27 -13.17 18.95
CA ILE A 252 -1.40 -14.33 19.84
C ILE A 252 -2.80 -14.95 19.70
N ALA A 253 -3.85 -14.14 19.76
CA ALA A 253 -5.22 -14.61 19.62
C ALA A 253 -5.46 -15.27 18.26
N LYS A 254 -4.93 -14.68 17.18
CA LYS A 254 -5.00 -15.24 15.82
C LYS A 254 -4.40 -16.65 15.75
N ILE A 255 -3.21 -16.87 16.32
CA ILE A 255 -2.55 -18.18 16.34
C ILE A 255 -3.48 -19.23 16.97
N PHE A 256 -4.05 -18.93 18.13
CA PHE A 256 -4.97 -19.88 18.79
C PHE A 256 -6.24 -20.13 17.97
N VAL A 257 -6.82 -19.08 17.37
CA VAL A 257 -8.04 -19.17 16.56
C VAL A 257 -7.82 -20.04 15.31
N GLU A 258 -6.69 -19.87 14.62
CA GLU A 258 -6.39 -20.60 13.38
C GLU A 258 -5.96 -22.05 13.64
N GLU A 259 -5.28 -22.34 14.76
CA GLU A 259 -4.77 -23.68 15.05
C GLU A 259 -5.74 -24.59 15.81
N THR A 260 -6.73 -24.04 16.52
CA THR A 260 -7.66 -24.88 17.29
C THR A 260 -8.62 -25.65 16.38
N SER A 261 -8.81 -26.94 16.65
CA SER A 261 -9.78 -27.79 15.95
C SER A 261 -11.16 -27.82 16.63
N ASP A 262 -11.27 -27.31 17.86
CA ASP A 262 -12.47 -27.45 18.68
C ASP A 262 -12.81 -26.22 19.54
N ALA A 263 -11.92 -25.24 19.67
CA ALA A 263 -12.11 -24.05 20.51
C ALA A 263 -12.43 -24.37 21.99
N MET A 264 -11.82 -25.44 22.50
CA MET A 264 -11.92 -25.85 23.90
C MET A 264 -10.85 -25.20 24.78
N PHE A 265 -11.10 -25.18 26.09
CA PHE A 265 -10.11 -24.76 27.08
C PHE A 265 -8.79 -25.51 26.89
N SER A 266 -7.69 -24.76 26.92
CA SER A 266 -6.32 -25.28 26.77
C SER A 266 -6.03 -25.99 25.45
N HIS A 267 -6.79 -25.72 24.38
CA HIS A 267 -6.54 -26.34 23.09
C HIS A 267 -6.49 -25.33 21.92
N PRO A 268 -5.32 -25.16 21.26
CA PRO A 268 -4.00 -25.74 21.57
C PRO A 268 -3.30 -25.03 22.74
N GLN A 269 -2.17 -25.57 23.21
CA GLN A 269 -1.28 -24.89 24.17
C GLN A 269 0.02 -24.51 23.48
N LYS A 270 0.55 -23.34 23.81
CA LYS A 270 1.80 -22.81 23.23
C LYS A 270 2.79 -22.39 24.31
N GLY A 271 4.09 -22.52 24.03
CA GLY A 271 5.13 -21.90 24.85
C GLY A 271 5.17 -20.38 24.65
N VAL A 272 5.63 -19.63 25.65
CA VAL A 272 5.87 -18.18 25.51
C VAL A 272 6.97 -17.92 24.48
N ASP A 273 8.03 -18.72 24.52
CA ASP A 273 9.13 -18.75 23.56
C ASP A 273 8.66 -19.11 22.14
N GLU A 274 7.77 -20.09 22.02
CA GLU A 274 7.17 -20.49 20.74
C GLU A 274 6.34 -19.34 20.13
N LEU A 275 5.55 -18.64 20.95
CA LEU A 275 4.78 -17.47 20.50
C LEU A 275 5.69 -16.32 20.09
N ALA A 276 6.73 -16.03 20.86
CA ALA A 276 7.72 -14.99 20.55
C ALA A 276 8.39 -15.25 19.19
N ALA A 277 8.84 -16.49 18.96
CA ALA A 277 9.45 -16.90 17.70
C ALA A 277 8.47 -16.82 16.51
N THR A 278 7.21 -17.22 16.70
CA THR A 278 6.20 -17.24 15.63
C THR A 278 5.77 -15.83 15.23
N ILE A 279 5.65 -14.92 16.20
CA ILE A 279 5.18 -13.54 15.97
C ILE A 279 6.35 -12.62 15.57
N GLU A 280 7.59 -13.07 15.73
CA GLU A 280 8.81 -12.27 15.62
C GLU A 280 8.80 -11.07 16.59
N ALA A 281 8.44 -11.34 17.85
CA ALA A 281 8.37 -10.35 18.94
C ALA A 281 9.29 -10.74 20.10
N SER A 282 9.61 -9.78 20.98
CA SER A 282 10.39 -10.09 22.19
C SER A 282 9.55 -10.85 23.22
N GLU A 283 10.18 -11.63 24.10
CA GLU A 283 9.44 -12.31 25.19
C GLU A 283 8.74 -11.30 26.12
N GLU A 284 9.34 -10.12 26.35
CA GLU A 284 8.72 -9.03 27.12
C GLU A 284 7.42 -8.54 26.46
N ASP A 285 7.41 -8.36 25.13
CA ASP A 285 6.20 -7.98 24.38
C ASP A 285 5.11 -9.07 24.46
N ILE A 286 5.51 -10.35 24.47
CA ILE A 286 4.56 -11.45 24.66
C ILE A 286 3.98 -11.43 26.07
N GLU A 287 4.79 -11.21 27.11
CA GLU A 287 4.32 -11.11 28.49
C GLU A 287 3.32 -9.96 28.68
N ASP A 288 3.61 -8.78 28.14
CA ASP A 288 2.70 -7.63 28.15
C ASP A 288 1.38 -7.95 27.44
N ALA A 289 1.45 -8.57 26.26
CA ALA A 289 0.28 -9.00 25.50
C ALA A 289 -0.55 -10.06 26.24
N LEU A 290 0.10 -10.99 26.95
CA LEU A 290 -0.58 -11.98 27.79
C LEU A 290 -1.25 -11.33 29.02
N HIS A 291 -0.67 -10.24 29.55
CA HIS A 291 -1.28 -9.46 30.61
C HIS A 291 -2.54 -8.69 30.13
N GLU A 292 -2.55 -8.21 28.87
CA GLU A 292 -3.77 -7.69 28.23
C GLU A 292 -4.84 -8.78 28.07
N LEU A 293 -4.43 -10.00 27.70
CA LEU A 293 -5.31 -11.14 27.46
C LEU A 293 -5.65 -11.95 28.73
N ARG A 294 -5.28 -11.51 29.94
CA ARG A 294 -5.38 -12.30 31.19
C ARG A 294 -6.77 -12.89 31.49
N ASP A 295 -7.84 -12.24 31.02
CA ASP A 295 -9.20 -12.75 31.19
C ASP A 295 -9.55 -13.84 30.18
N LEU A 296 -8.84 -13.91 29.05
CA LEU A 296 -9.05 -14.80 27.90
C LEU A 296 -8.01 -15.92 27.79
N VAL A 297 -6.86 -15.80 28.45
CA VAL A 297 -5.84 -16.86 28.53
C VAL A 297 -5.47 -17.15 29.97
N SER A 298 -4.83 -18.29 30.21
CA SER A 298 -4.14 -18.63 31.46
C SER A 298 -2.71 -19.02 31.15
N VAL A 299 -1.77 -18.61 32.01
CA VAL A 299 -0.37 -19.02 31.89
C VAL A 299 -0.05 -19.96 33.03
N SER A 300 0.42 -21.17 32.71
CA SER A 300 0.78 -22.19 33.70
C SER A 300 1.99 -22.99 33.22
N PHE A 301 3.00 -23.13 34.08
CA PHE A 301 4.24 -23.84 33.78
C PHE A 301 4.88 -23.43 32.43
N GLY A 302 4.92 -22.13 32.15
CA GLY A 302 5.48 -21.59 30.90
C GLY A 302 4.64 -21.84 29.64
N ARG A 303 3.44 -22.42 29.79
CA ARG A 303 2.49 -22.60 28.70
C ARG A 303 1.37 -21.59 28.79
N VAL A 304 0.93 -21.12 27.62
CA VAL A 304 -0.25 -20.30 27.43
C VAL A 304 -1.40 -21.23 27.03
N LEU A 305 -2.49 -21.15 27.80
CA LEU A 305 -3.68 -21.98 27.68
C LEU A 305 -4.85 -21.06 27.33
N PRO A 306 -5.43 -21.13 26.12
CA PRO A 306 -6.58 -20.30 25.76
C PRO A 306 -7.82 -20.74 26.54
N LYS A 307 -8.63 -19.78 26.96
CA LYS A 307 -9.97 -20.03 27.51
C LYS A 307 -11.00 -20.01 26.38
N GLU A 308 -12.17 -20.59 26.63
CA GLU A 308 -13.25 -20.65 25.63
C GLU A 308 -13.69 -19.24 25.18
N ASP A 309 -13.60 -18.27 26.09
CA ASP A 309 -13.95 -16.86 25.83
C ASP A 309 -13.00 -16.17 24.84
N LEU A 310 -11.76 -16.66 24.66
CA LEU A 310 -10.85 -16.15 23.64
C LEU A 310 -11.46 -16.35 22.25
N PHE A 311 -11.92 -17.56 21.95
CA PHE A 311 -12.53 -17.88 20.66
C PHE A 311 -13.87 -17.16 20.47
N ALA A 312 -14.69 -17.07 21.52
CA ALA A 312 -15.92 -16.29 21.49
C ALA A 312 -15.70 -14.79 21.20
N THR A 313 -14.51 -14.27 21.55
CA THR A 313 -14.14 -12.87 21.34
C THR A 313 -13.51 -12.64 19.96
N PHE A 314 -12.62 -13.52 19.52
CA PHE A 314 -11.73 -13.28 18.39
C PHE A 314 -12.13 -13.97 17.08
N ASP A 315 -12.92 -15.04 17.10
CA ASP A 315 -13.26 -15.78 15.87
C ASP A 315 -13.88 -14.87 14.80
N LYS A 316 -14.72 -13.90 15.19
CA LYS A 316 -15.34 -12.95 14.26
C LYS A 316 -14.36 -12.11 13.43
N TYR A 317 -13.09 -12.03 13.84
CA TYR A 317 -12.07 -11.26 13.13
C TYR A 317 -11.22 -12.11 12.16
N PHE A 318 -11.22 -13.43 12.33
CA PHE A 318 -10.32 -14.34 11.60
C PHE A 318 -11.05 -15.49 10.90
N MET A 319 -12.32 -15.72 11.23
CA MET A 319 -13.20 -16.72 10.62
C MET A 319 -14.31 -16.05 9.81
N ASP A 320 -14.88 -16.79 8.86
CA ASP A 320 -16.02 -16.32 8.04
C ASP A 320 -17.37 -16.36 8.79
N TRP A 321 -17.34 -16.55 10.11
CA TRP A 321 -18.52 -16.62 10.98
C TRP A 321 -18.29 -15.90 12.31
N SER A 322 -19.39 -15.52 12.96
CA SER A 322 -19.40 -14.76 14.20
C SER A 322 -20.02 -15.58 15.33
N PRO A 323 -19.29 -15.82 16.44
CA PRO A 323 -19.86 -16.47 17.61
C PRO A 323 -21.08 -15.75 18.19
N GLU A 324 -21.17 -14.41 18.04
CA GLU A 324 -22.32 -13.63 18.50
C GLU A 324 -23.57 -13.92 17.66
N ASP A 325 -23.42 -14.00 16.34
CA ASP A 325 -24.54 -14.26 15.43
C ASP A 325 -25.03 -15.71 15.57
N ASP A 326 -24.09 -16.66 15.66
CA ASP A 326 -24.41 -18.08 15.89
C ASP A 326 -25.07 -18.27 17.27
N ALA A 327 -24.59 -17.57 18.31
CA ALA A 327 -25.23 -17.57 19.63
C ALA A 327 -26.64 -16.97 19.60
N LEU A 328 -26.85 -15.87 18.86
CA LEU A 328 -28.16 -15.26 18.68
C LEU A 328 -29.12 -16.21 17.98
N ARG A 329 -28.66 -16.91 16.95
CA ARG A 329 -29.45 -17.93 16.24
C ARG A 329 -29.88 -19.06 17.17
N ILE A 330 -28.95 -19.65 17.92
CA ILE A 330 -29.26 -20.68 18.93
C ILE A 330 -30.29 -20.14 19.94
N ALA A 331 -30.07 -18.93 20.48
CA ALA A 331 -30.95 -18.34 21.48
C ALA A 331 -32.37 -18.06 20.96
N ALA A 332 -32.49 -17.60 19.71
CA ALA A 332 -33.77 -17.35 19.07
C ALA A 332 -34.55 -18.66 18.87
N ASP A 333 -33.89 -19.71 18.38
CA ASP A 333 -34.53 -21.00 18.13
C ASP A 333 -34.94 -21.70 19.44
N LEU A 334 -34.17 -21.57 20.53
CA LEU A 334 -34.59 -22.04 21.86
C LEU A 334 -35.86 -21.36 22.39
N ILE A 335 -36.15 -20.13 21.94
CA ILE A 335 -37.33 -19.38 22.37
C ILE A 335 -38.52 -19.65 21.46
N ASN A 336 -38.28 -19.70 20.15
CA ASN A 336 -39.32 -19.66 19.13
C ASN A 336 -39.67 -21.03 18.55
N ASP A 337 -38.77 -22.02 18.63
CA ASP A 337 -38.98 -23.37 18.09
C ASP A 337 -39.13 -24.41 19.22
N PRO A 338 -40.36 -24.92 19.47
CA PRO A 338 -40.60 -25.97 20.45
C PRO A 338 -39.89 -27.30 20.15
N SER A 339 -39.47 -27.52 18.89
CA SER A 339 -38.76 -28.73 18.45
C SER A 339 -37.24 -28.64 18.61
N MET A 340 -36.72 -27.51 19.09
CA MET A 340 -35.29 -27.30 19.28
C MET A 340 -34.71 -28.34 20.28
N PRO A 341 -33.71 -29.15 19.86
CA PRO A 341 -33.11 -30.12 20.76
C PRO A 341 -32.35 -29.44 21.90
N HIS A 342 -32.26 -30.13 23.04
CA HIS A 342 -31.49 -29.69 24.19
C HIS A 342 -30.10 -30.32 24.27
N ASP A 343 -29.87 -31.43 23.58
CA ASP A 343 -28.54 -32.06 23.48
C ASP A 343 -27.68 -31.28 22.50
N THR A 344 -26.48 -30.88 22.90
CA THR A 344 -25.61 -30.03 22.06
C THR A 344 -25.20 -30.71 20.76
N GLY A 345 -25.00 -32.04 20.76
CA GLY A 345 -24.66 -32.77 19.55
C GLY A 345 -25.79 -32.73 18.51
N GLN A 346 -27.03 -32.90 18.97
CA GLN A 346 -28.21 -32.75 18.10
C GLN A 346 -28.40 -31.30 17.62
N VAL A 347 -28.08 -30.30 18.46
CA VAL A 347 -28.08 -28.89 18.04
C VAL A 347 -27.05 -28.66 16.95
N ALA A 348 -25.83 -29.19 17.12
CA ALA A 348 -24.75 -29.08 16.14
C ALA A 348 -25.13 -29.73 14.80
N GLU A 349 -25.66 -30.95 14.83
CA GLU A 349 -26.15 -31.68 13.65
C GLU A 349 -27.24 -30.89 12.91
N ARG A 350 -28.16 -30.28 13.64
CA ARG A 350 -29.25 -29.48 13.06
C ARG A 350 -28.75 -28.29 12.25
N TYR A 351 -27.68 -27.64 12.68
CA TYR A 351 -27.09 -26.51 11.97
C TYR A 351 -25.98 -26.90 10.99
N GLY A 352 -25.56 -28.17 10.98
CA GLY A 352 -24.38 -28.63 10.25
C GLY A 352 -23.10 -27.99 10.76
N TRP A 353 -22.98 -27.80 12.08
CA TRP A 353 -21.83 -27.14 12.70
C TRP A 353 -20.91 -28.16 13.37
N GLU A 354 -19.64 -28.10 13.02
CA GLU A 354 -18.59 -28.84 13.72
C GLU A 354 -18.33 -28.27 15.12
N PRO A 355 -17.74 -29.05 16.06
CA PRO A 355 -17.35 -28.57 17.39
C PRO A 355 -16.63 -27.22 17.36
N ARG A 356 -15.70 -27.03 16.41
CA ARG A 356 -14.96 -25.77 16.19
C ARG A 356 -15.84 -24.53 16.10
N ARG A 357 -17.01 -24.64 15.46
CA ARG A 357 -17.91 -23.51 15.22
C ARG A 357 -18.94 -23.34 16.34
N ILE A 358 -19.49 -24.44 16.87
CA ILE A 358 -20.52 -24.33 17.91
C ILE A 358 -19.94 -23.95 19.28
N ASN A 359 -18.73 -24.37 19.62
CA ASN A 359 -18.12 -24.13 20.93
C ASN A 359 -17.93 -22.65 21.29
N PRO A 360 -17.44 -21.77 20.39
CA PRO A 360 -17.39 -20.33 20.61
C PRO A 360 -18.78 -19.71 20.85
N ALA A 361 -19.81 -20.17 20.13
CA ALA A 361 -21.18 -19.70 20.33
C ALA A 361 -21.74 -20.13 21.70
N LEU A 362 -21.44 -21.36 22.14
CA LEU A 362 -21.79 -21.84 23.48
C LEU A 362 -21.05 -21.04 24.57
N ALA A 363 -19.75 -20.77 24.39
CA ALA A 363 -18.98 -19.93 25.30
C ALA A 363 -19.58 -18.52 25.40
N TYR A 364 -19.94 -17.91 24.27
CA TYR A 364 -20.64 -16.62 24.24
C TYR A 364 -21.94 -16.61 25.05
N LEU A 365 -22.76 -17.65 24.92
CA LEU A 365 -24.03 -17.82 25.64
C LEU A 365 -23.80 -18.05 27.15
N MET A 366 -22.83 -18.89 27.52
CA MET A 366 -22.51 -19.21 28.92
C MET A 366 -21.93 -18.02 29.67
N ALA A 367 -20.98 -17.29 29.06
CA ALA A 367 -20.37 -16.09 29.67
C ALA A 367 -21.42 -15.02 30.01
N ARG A 368 -22.54 -15.00 29.26
CA ARG A 368 -23.68 -14.09 29.46
C ARG A 368 -24.84 -14.71 30.24
N LYS A 369 -24.67 -15.94 30.75
CA LYS A 369 -25.69 -16.69 31.51
C LYS A 369 -27.02 -16.87 30.76
N LEU A 370 -26.93 -16.97 29.43
CA LEU A 370 -28.08 -17.14 28.52
C LEU A 370 -28.48 -18.60 28.38
N ILE A 371 -27.61 -19.53 28.76
CA ILE A 371 -27.94 -20.94 28.90
C ILE A 371 -27.44 -21.44 30.25
N VAL A 372 -28.01 -22.54 30.73
CA VAL A 372 -27.52 -23.25 31.91
C VAL A 372 -26.19 -23.92 31.55
N ASP A 373 -25.20 -23.75 32.42
CA ASP A 373 -23.90 -24.38 32.30
C ASP A 373 -23.98 -25.86 32.68
N TYR A 374 -23.95 -26.74 31.68
CA TYR A 374 -23.86 -28.19 31.84
C TYR A 374 -22.49 -28.69 31.36
N LYS A 375 -21.41 -28.24 31.99
CA LYS A 375 -20.07 -28.79 31.78
C LYS A 375 -19.94 -30.19 32.37
N VAL A 376 -19.32 -31.09 31.60
CA VAL A 376 -18.89 -32.42 32.05
C VAL A 376 -17.46 -32.68 31.59
N LEU A 377 -16.76 -33.56 32.31
CA LEU A 377 -15.44 -34.02 31.88
C LEU A 377 -15.59 -34.90 30.62
N ALA A 378 -14.62 -34.79 29.70
CA ALA A 378 -14.54 -35.57 28.45
C ALA A 378 -15.70 -35.36 27.45
N SER A 379 -16.08 -34.11 27.22
CA SER A 379 -16.98 -33.68 26.13
C SER A 379 -16.18 -32.95 25.05
N GLN A 380 -16.58 -33.09 23.78
CA GLN A 380 -16.08 -32.24 22.68
C GLN A 380 -16.79 -30.88 22.60
N TYR A 381 -17.78 -30.67 23.47
CA TYR A 381 -18.56 -29.45 23.56
C TYR A 381 -18.37 -28.73 24.89
N ASN A 382 -18.32 -27.40 24.83
CA ASN A 382 -18.21 -26.51 26.00
C ASN A 382 -19.41 -26.63 26.97
N SER A 383 -20.56 -27.10 26.50
CA SER A 383 -21.69 -27.55 27.31
C SER A 383 -22.36 -28.72 26.61
N ILE A 384 -22.75 -29.78 27.34
CA ILE A 384 -23.46 -30.93 26.75
C ILE A 384 -24.95 -30.66 26.52
N ARG A 385 -25.48 -29.59 27.11
CA ARG A 385 -26.88 -29.19 26.89
C ARG A 385 -27.02 -27.71 26.61
N VAL A 386 -28.00 -27.39 25.77
CA VAL A 386 -28.41 -26.02 25.46
C VAL A 386 -29.81 -25.79 26.03
N VAL A 387 -29.85 -25.23 27.24
CA VAL A 387 -31.10 -24.97 27.97
C VAL A 387 -31.18 -23.49 28.32
N LYS A 388 -32.22 -22.82 27.81
CA LYS A 388 -32.46 -21.39 28.04
C LYS A 388 -32.65 -21.04 29.52
N THR A 389 -32.26 -19.83 29.88
CA THR A 389 -32.56 -19.17 31.15
C THR A 389 -33.60 -18.06 30.96
N ASP A 390 -34.01 -17.39 32.03
CA ASP A 390 -34.88 -16.20 31.92
C ASP A 390 -34.20 -15.05 31.13
N ALA A 391 -32.87 -15.02 31.10
CA ALA A 391 -32.11 -14.00 30.38
C ALA A 391 -32.13 -14.20 28.87
N THR A 392 -32.27 -15.44 28.37
CA THR A 392 -32.28 -15.75 26.92
C THR A 392 -33.35 -14.97 26.18
N ARG A 393 -34.57 -14.91 26.74
CA ARG A 393 -35.69 -14.17 26.13
C ARG A 393 -35.39 -12.68 25.99
N ARG A 394 -34.74 -12.08 26.99
CA ARG A 394 -34.38 -10.65 26.97
C ARG A 394 -33.30 -10.36 25.95
N PHE A 395 -32.30 -11.24 25.87
CA PHE A 395 -31.20 -11.16 24.91
C PHE A 395 -31.68 -11.21 23.44
N VAL A 396 -32.60 -12.11 23.12
CA VAL A 396 -33.19 -12.20 21.77
C VAL A 396 -33.95 -10.91 21.45
N LYS A 397 -34.85 -10.47 22.35
CA LYS A 397 -35.67 -9.27 22.15
C LYS A 397 -34.88 -7.98 21.95
N SER A 398 -33.73 -7.82 22.62
CA SER A 398 -32.90 -6.61 22.49
C SER A 398 -32.15 -6.53 21.16
N ARG A 399 -32.13 -7.61 20.37
CA ARG A 399 -31.42 -7.72 19.08
C ARG A 399 -32.36 -8.15 17.93
N SER A 400 -33.68 -8.15 18.18
CA SER A 400 -34.73 -8.47 17.20
C SER A 400 -35.20 -7.24 16.44
#